data_AF-A0A925R9C1-F1
#
_entry.id   AF-A0A925R9C1-F1
#
_cell.length_a   1.000
_cell.length_b   1.000
_cell.length_c   1.000
_cell.angle_alpha   90.00
_cell.angle_beta   90.00
_cell.angle_gamma   90.00
#
_symmetry.space_group_name_H-M   'P 1'
#
loop_
_entity.id
_entity.type
_entity.pdbx_description
1 polymer ?
#
loop_
_entity_poly.entity_id
_entity_poly.type
_entity_poly.pdbx_seq_one_letter_code
_entity_poly.pdbx_strand_id
1 'polypeptide(L)' 'MKQKDQFEGFVDKVEFPNKGIVYIGEDKIRVTNVIEGQKVRGVITKKRKGKFAGLVLEVLEKSPNEVDIVCKS' A
#
# COMPACT_ATOMS: atom_id res chain seq x y z
N MET A 1 -12.27 -9.59 4.98
CA MET A 1 -10.85 -9.96 4.96
C MET A 1 -10.46 -10.85 6.12
N LYS A 2 -9.80 -11.98 5.82
CA LYS A 2 -9.18 -12.87 6.83
C LYS A 2 -7.73 -12.45 7.11
N GLN A 3 -7.14 -13.00 8.18
CA GLN A 3 -5.71 -12.82 8.42
C GLN A 3 -4.92 -13.65 7.40
N LYS A 4 -3.78 -13.14 6.90
CA LYS A 4 -3.01 -13.69 5.77
C LYS A 4 -3.71 -13.64 4.41
N ASP A 5 -4.82 -12.92 4.31
CA ASP A 5 -5.51 -12.72 3.05
C ASP A 5 -4.73 -11.71 2.20
N GLN A 6 -4.64 -11.98 0.90
CA GLN A 6 -4.03 -11.05 -0.04
C GLN A 6 -5.04 -9.99 -0.42
N PHE A 7 -4.55 -8.77 -0.62
CA PHE A 7 -5.37 -7.66 -1.07
C PHE A 7 -4.66 -6.92 -2.19
N GLU A 8 -5.45 -6.40 -3.11
CA GLU A 8 -4.97 -5.61 -4.23
C GLU A 8 -5.75 -4.30 -4.24
N GLY A 9 -5.04 -3.19 -4.32
CA GLY A 9 -5.67 -1.88 -4.26
C GLY A 9 -4.72 -0.76 -4.63
N PHE A 10 -5.31 0.38 -4.96
CA PHE A 10 -4.56 1.60 -5.19
C PHE A 10 -4.36 2.34 -3.88
N VAL A 11 -3.19 2.95 -3.75
CA VAL A 11 -2.89 3.83 -2.63
C VAL A 11 -3.58 5.16 -2.85
N ASP A 12 -4.65 5.37 -2.09
CA ASP A 12 -5.48 6.56 -2.19
C ASP A 12 -4.76 7.79 -1.64
N LYS A 13 -4.13 7.62 -0.46
CA LYS A 13 -3.35 8.66 0.21
C LYS A 13 -2.13 8.07 0.87
N VAL A 14 -1.02 8.78 0.82
CA VAL A 14 0.17 8.49 1.65
C VAL A 14 0.28 9.57 2.72
N GLU A 15 0.22 9.16 3.98
CA GLU A 15 0.62 9.99 5.11
C GLU A 15 2.15 9.95 5.25
N PHE A 16 2.76 11.12 5.29
CA PHE A 16 4.19 11.28 5.58
C PHE A 16 4.53 10.63 6.94
N PRO A 17 5.67 9.94 7.10
CA PRO A 17 6.79 9.83 6.16
C PRO A 17 6.73 8.68 5.15
N ASN A 18 5.91 7.63 5.32
CA ASN A 18 5.86 6.47 4.39
C ASN A 18 4.66 5.55 4.67
N LYS A 19 3.53 6.10 5.14
CA LYS A 19 2.33 5.33 5.51
C LYS A 19 1.24 5.51 4.47
N GLY A 20 1.10 4.55 3.57
CA GLY A 20 -0.03 4.51 2.65
C GLY A 20 -1.32 4.04 3.30
N ILE A 21 -2.41 4.60 2.80
CA ILE A 21 -3.77 4.20 3.08
C ILE A 21 -4.34 3.62 1.80
N VAL A 22 -4.75 2.36 1.89
CA VAL A 22 -5.49 1.65 0.85
C VAL A 22 -6.91 1.41 1.37
N TYR A 23 -7.90 1.80 0.58
CA TYR A 23 -9.31 1.52 0.88
C TYR A 23 -9.77 0.33 0.04
N ILE A 24 -10.37 -0.66 0.69
CA ILE A 24 -10.99 -1.81 0.02
C ILE A 24 -12.40 -1.96 0.54
N GLY A 25 -13.37 -1.50 -0.25
CA GLY A 25 -14.74 -1.31 0.22
C GLY A 25 -14.77 -0.29 1.36
N GLU A 26 -15.24 -0.73 2.54
CA GLU A 26 -15.31 0.10 3.76
C GLU A 26 -14.10 -0.09 4.70
N ASP A 27 -13.22 -1.05 4.40
CA ASP A 27 -12.09 -1.39 5.24
C ASP A 27 -10.86 -0.52 4.89
N LYS A 28 -10.32 0.16 5.90
CA LYS A 28 -9.09 0.96 5.79
C LYS A 28 -7.86 0.14 6.13
N ILE A 29 -7.00 -0.09 5.13
CA ILE A 29 -5.73 -0.80 5.27
C ILE A 29 -4.58 0.21 5.29
N ARG A 30 -3.77 0.12 6.33
CA ARG A 30 -2.52 0.89 6.44
C ARG A 30 -1.37 0.02 5.95
N VAL A 31 -0.62 0.53 4.99
CA VAL A 31 0.57 -0.09 4.42
C VAL A 31 1.76 0.83 4.59
N THR A 32 2.94 0.27 4.76
CA THR A 32 4.20 1.04 4.80
C THR A 32 4.97 0.77 3.52
N ASN A 33 5.81 1.71 3.08
CA ASN A 33 6.67 1.56 1.88
C ASN A 33 5.88 1.61 0.56
N VAL A 34 4.95 2.57 0.46
CA VAL A 34 4.18 2.80 -0.77
C VAL A 34 4.09 4.29 -1.08
N ILE A 35 3.93 4.59 -2.36
CA ILE A 35 3.77 5.93 -2.90
C ILE A 35 2.30 6.13 -3.30
N GLU A 36 1.84 7.38 -3.29
CA GLU A 36 0.49 7.74 -3.76
C GLU A 36 0.33 7.44 -5.25
N GLY A 37 -0.85 6.95 -5.63
CA GLY A 37 -1.14 6.56 -7.02
C GLY A 37 -0.48 5.26 -7.48
N GLN A 38 0.23 4.56 -6.59
CA GLN A 38 0.83 3.25 -6.88
C GLN A 38 -0.20 2.13 -6.68
N LYS A 39 -0.22 1.13 -7.58
CA LYS A 39 -1.03 -0.08 -7.39
C LYS A 39 -0.18 -1.14 -6.70
N VAL A 40 -0.62 -1.58 -5.53
CA VAL A 40 0.12 -2.52 -4.70
C VAL A 40 -0.72 -3.74 -4.36
N ARG A 41 -0.03 -4.88 -4.29
CA ARG A 41 -0.56 -6.12 -3.76
C ARG A 41 0.11 -6.40 -2.42
N GLY A 42 -0.69 -6.57 -1.39
CA GLY A 42 -0.21 -6.81 -0.04
C GLY A 42 -0.91 -7.98 0.63
N VAL A 43 -0.47 -8.29 1.84
CA VAL A 43 -1.07 -9.30 2.70
C VAL A 43 -1.45 -8.68 4.05
N ILE A 44 -2.63 -9.04 4.56
CA ILE A 44 -3.12 -8.53 5.84
C ILE A 44 -2.47 -9.33 6.97
N THR A 45 -1.54 -8.69 7.67
CA THR A 45 -0.81 -9.33 8.77
C THR A 45 -1.52 -9.11 10.12
N LYS A 46 -2.13 -7.95 10.32
CA LYS A 46 -2.84 -7.60 11.55
C LYS A 46 -4.24 -7.05 11.26
N LYS A 47 -5.22 -7.62 11.96
CA LYS A 47 -6.60 -7.13 12.02
C LYS A 47 -6.90 -6.69 13.45
N ARG A 48 -7.14 -5.40 13.67
CA ARG A 48 -7.71 -4.86 14.92
C ARG A 48 -9.07 -4.24 14.59
N LYS A 49 -10.02 -4.24 15.53
CA LYS A 49 -11.39 -3.71 15.36
C LYS A 49 -11.38 -2.35 14.61
N GLY A 50 -11.68 -2.37 13.30
CA GLY A 50 -11.71 -1.19 12.41
C GLY A 50 -10.37 -0.69 11.84
N LYS A 51 -9.24 -1.35 12.11
CA LYS A 51 -7.92 -0.99 11.54
C LYS A 51 -7.19 -2.23 11.06
N PHE A 52 -6.85 -2.22 9.78
CA PHE A 52 -6.07 -3.28 9.15
C PHE A 52 -4.66 -2.76 8.90
N ALA A 53 -3.66 -3.57 9.23
CA ALA A 53 -2.29 -3.31 8.80
C ALA A 53 -1.89 -4.39 7.80
N GLY A 54 -1.49 -3.94 6.63
CA GLY A 54 -1.03 -4.75 5.53
C GLY A 54 0.48 -4.61 5.34
N LEU A 55 1.11 -5.68 4.89
CA LEU A 55 2.47 -5.64 4.38
C LEU A 55 2.41 -5.77 2.86
N VAL A 56 3.09 -4.87 2.16
CA VAL A 56 3.15 -4.88 0.69
C VAL A 56 4.09 -6.00 0.26
N LEU A 57 3.62 -6.84 -0.66
CA LEU A 57 4.39 -7.94 -1.25
C LEU A 57 4.94 -7.53 -2.61
N GLU A 58 4.08 -6.95 -3.44
CA GLU A 58 4.41 -6.66 -4.83
C GLU A 58 3.80 -5.34 -5.28
N VAL A 59 4.51 -4.63 -6.13
CA VAL A 59 4.05 -3.42 -6.81
C VAL A 59 3.66 -3.83 -8.22
N LEU A 60 2.37 -3.73 -8.54
CA LEU A 60 1.85 -4.13 -9.85
C LEU A 60 1.96 -2.98 -10.85
N GLU A 61 1.69 -1.76 -10.39
CA GLU A 61 1.72 -0.56 -11.23
C GLU A 61 2.57 0.48 -10.53
N LYS A 62 3.69 0.83 -11.17
CA LYS A 62 4.60 1.88 -10.70
C LYS A 62 3.91 3.22 -10.76
N SER A 63 4.10 4.05 -9.74
CA SER A 63 3.51 5.39 -9.75
C SER A 63 4.14 6.19 -10.90
N PRO A 64 3.36 6.99 -11.65
CA PRO A 64 3.92 7.89 -12.66
C PRO A 64 4.90 8.92 -12.08
N ASN A 65 4.92 9.07 -10.74
CA ASN A 65 5.86 9.89 -9.99
C ASN A 65 7.09 9.14 -9.45
N GLU A 66 7.26 7.84 -9.73
CA GLU A 66 8.56 7.19 -9.58
C GLU A 66 9.51 7.83 -10.59
N VAL A 67 10.22 8.87 -10.15
CA VAL A 67 11.44 9.29 -10.81
C VAL A 67 12.43 8.14 -10.66
N ASP A 68 12.77 7.48 -11.77
CA ASP A 68 13.99 6.70 -11.85
C ASP A 68 15.15 7.64 -11.53
N ILE A 69 15.58 7.69 -10.26
CA ILE A 69 16.82 8.37 -9.87
C ILE A 69 17.95 7.49 -10.38
N VAL A 70 18.17 7.53 -11.69
CA VAL A 70 19.40 7.07 -12.29
C VAL A 70 20.42 8.15 -11.95
N CYS A 71 21.27 7.87 -10.97
CA CYS A 71 22.50 8.65 -10.78
C CYS A 71 23.31 8.49 -12.08
N LYS A 72 23.12 9.40 -13.03
CA LYS A 72 24.00 9.53 -14.18
C LYS A 72 25.28 10.19 -13.68
N SER A 73 26.31 9.36 -13.52
CA SER A 73 27.71 9.79 -13.34
C SER A 73 28.23 10.54 -14.56
#